data_AF-A0A7V1EQS3-F1
#
_entry.id   AF-A0A7V1EQS3-F1
#
_cell.length_a   1.000
_cell.length_b   1.000
_cell.length_c   1.000
_cell.angle_alpha   90.00
_cell.angle_beta   90.00
_cell.angle_gamma   90.00
#
_symmetry.space_group_name_H-M   'P 1'
#
loop_
_entity.id
_entity.type
_entity.pdbx_description
1 polymer ?
#
loop_
_entity_poly.entity_id
_entity_poly.type
_entity_poly.pdbx_seq_one_letter_code
_entity_poly.pdbx_strand_id
1 'polypeptide(L)'
;MPLSRVNPTQYQQLLSQKVALVSDLLAPFSPPAAQVFPSQPSGFRLRAEFRIWHQGDELNYVMFRREDPKTPIAIHDFPIADNRIQQLMPVLRNKLKNQDI
;
A
#
# COMPACT_ATOMS: atom_id res chain seq x y z
N MET A 1 -8.08 4.62 1.92
CA MET A 1 -6.65 4.92 2.19
C MET A 1 -6.07 5.78 1.08
N PRO A 2 -5.10 6.69 1.36
CA PRO A 2 -4.39 7.41 0.32
C PRO A 2 -3.52 6.44 -0.49
N LEU A 3 -3.33 6.75 -1.77
CA LEU A 3 -2.45 6.00 -2.66
C LEU A 3 -1.01 6.10 -2.16
N SER A 4 -0.46 5.00 -1.64
CA SER A 4 0.96 4.93 -1.24
C SER A 4 1.85 4.86 -2.49
N ARG A 5 2.82 5.77 -2.61
CA ARG A 5 3.94 5.61 -3.54
C ARG A 5 4.88 4.55 -2.99
N VAL A 6 4.90 3.36 -3.58
CA VAL A 6 5.78 2.28 -3.15
C VAL A 6 6.76 1.97 -4.26
N ASN A 7 8.04 2.08 -3.94
CA ASN A 7 9.13 1.75 -4.84
C ASN A 7 10.10 0.79 -4.14
N PRO A 8 10.00 -0.53 -4.40
CA PRO A 8 10.86 -1.52 -3.75
C PRO A 8 12.37 -1.29 -3.95
N THR A 9 12.78 -0.65 -5.07
CA THR A 9 14.20 -0.38 -5.33
C THR A 9 14.82 0.61 -4.33
N GLN A 10 14.00 1.45 -3.71
CA GLN A 10 14.42 2.41 -2.69
C GLN A 10 14.37 1.83 -1.27
N TYR A 11 13.97 0.57 -1.09
CA TYR A 11 13.72 -0.01 0.23
C TYR A 11 14.90 0.13 1.19
N GLN A 12 16.10 -0.29 0.76
CA GLN A 12 17.28 -0.26 1.62
C GLN A 12 17.69 1.17 1.99
N GLN A 13 17.63 2.10 1.03
CA GLN A 13 17.94 3.52 1.27
C GLN A 13 16.96 4.12 2.28
N LEU A 14 15.66 3.90 2.10
CA LEU A 14 14.62 4.40 3.01
C LEU A 14 14.76 3.78 4.41
N LEU A 15 15.11 2.50 4.51
CA LEU A 15 15.35 1.84 5.79
C LEU A 15 16.55 2.45 6.51
N SER A 16 17.69 2.60 5.83
CA SER A 16 18.89 3.23 6.40
C SER A 16 18.63 4.67 6.86
N GLN A 17 17.88 5.46 6.09
CA GLN A 17 17.48 6.81 6.49
C GLN A 17 16.63 6.83 7.76
N LYS A 18 15.68 5.89 7.89
CA LYS A 18 14.86 5.78 9.11
C LYS A 18 15.68 5.37 10.32
N VAL A 19 16.62 4.43 10.15
CA VAL A 19 17.51 4.01 11.23
C VAL A 19 18.35 5.19 11.72
N ALA A 20 19.00 5.92 10.80
CA ALA A 20 19.79 7.10 11.15
C ALA A 20 18.95 8.16 11.90
N LEU A 21 17.77 8.50 11.35
CA LEU A 21 16.88 9.48 11.97
C LEU A 21 16.44 9.09 13.39
N VAL A 22 16.09 7.82 13.62
CA VAL A 22 15.69 7.34 14.95
C VAL A 22 16.88 7.27 15.90
N SER A 23 18.06 6.85 15.42
CA SER A 23 19.29 6.85 16.21
C SER A 23 19.66 8.25 16.69
N ASP A 24 19.62 9.25 15.81
CA ASP A 24 19.89 10.64 16.15
C ASP A 24 18.86 11.19 17.15
N LEU A 25 17.58 10.89 16.93
CA LEU A 25 16.49 11.31 17.83
C LEU A 25 16.66 10.76 19.25
N LEU A 26 17.16 9.53 19.38
CA LEU A 26 17.30 8.87 20.67
C LEU A 26 18.68 9.07 21.32
N ALA A 27 19.67 9.61 20.61
CA ALA A 27 21.04 9.80 21.11
C ALA A 27 21.14 10.46 22.51
N PRO A 28 20.32 11.47 22.87
CA PRO A 28 20.37 12.08 24.21
C PRO A 28 20.08 11.13 25.37
N PHE A 29 19.48 9.96 25.10
CA PHE A 29 19.12 8.96 26.10
C PHE A 29 20.10 7.79 26.18
N SER A 30 21.22 7.85 25.45
CA SER A 30 22.24 6.78 25.40
C SER A 30 21.66 5.39 25.10
N PRO A 31 20.85 5.21 24.04
CA PRO A 31 20.27 3.93 23.71
C PRO A 31 21.35 2.95 23.24
N PRO A 32 21.10 1.62 23.35
CA PRO A 32 21.94 0.64 22.67
C PRO A 32 21.85 0.80 21.14
N ALA A 33 22.73 0.09 20.42
CA ALA A 33 22.66 0.01 18.96
C ALA A 33 21.29 -0.50 18.51
N ALA A 34 20.73 0.12 17.47
CA ALA A 34 19.41 -0.23 16.98
C ALA A 34 19.37 -1.65 16.40
N GLN A 35 18.43 -2.47 16.89
CA GLN A 35 18.10 -3.74 16.25
C GLN A 35 17.07 -3.49 15.15
N VAL A 36 17.38 -3.90 13.93
CA VAL A 36 16.54 -3.62 12.75
C VAL A 36 15.84 -4.90 12.30
N PHE A 37 14.51 -4.85 12.23
CA PHE A 37 13.66 -5.93 11.73
C PHE A 37 13.03 -5.51 10.40
N PRO A 38 13.67 -5.83 9.25
CA PRO A 38 13.17 -5.44 7.95
C PRO A 38 11.89 -6.19 7.58
N SER A 39 10.92 -5.49 6.97
CA SER A 39 9.81 -6.14 6.29
C SER A 39 10.24 -6.64 4.91
N GLN A 40 9.40 -7.47 4.29
CA GLN A 40 9.53 -7.70 2.84
C GLN A 40 9.26 -6.38 2.09
N PRO A 41 9.95 -6.10 0.97
CA PRO A 41 9.71 -4.87 0.18
C PRO A 41 8.35 -4.83 -0.53
N SER A 42 7.69 -5.97 -0.68
CA SER A 42 6.36 -6.16 -1.28
C SER A 42 5.56 -7.16 -0.46
N GLY A 43 4.26 -7.31 -0.75
CA GLY A 43 3.41 -8.32 -0.11
C GLY A 43 3.17 -8.15 1.40
N PHE A 44 3.64 -7.07 2.01
CA PHE A 44 3.70 -6.93 3.47
C PHE A 44 2.39 -6.43 4.11
N ARG A 45 1.41 -5.94 3.34
CA ARG A 45 0.11 -5.50 3.86
C ARG A 45 -0.89 -6.65 3.89
N LEU A 46 -1.33 -7.01 5.09
CA LEU A 46 -2.34 -8.05 5.31
C LEU A 46 -3.79 -7.54 5.24
N ARG A 47 -3.99 -6.23 5.03
CA ARG A 47 -5.30 -5.58 4.81
C ARG A 47 -5.16 -4.51 3.73
N ALA A 48 -6.13 -4.47 2.82
CA ALA A 48 -6.27 -3.42 1.84
C ALA A 48 -7.72 -2.93 1.81
N GLU A 49 -7.90 -1.63 1.62
CA GLU A 49 -9.21 -0.99 1.49
C GLU A 49 -9.24 -0.20 0.19
N PHE A 50 -10.26 -0.48 -0.62
CA PHE A 50 -10.50 0.19 -1.88
C PHE A 50 -11.89 0.81 -1.84
N ARG A 51 -12.07 1.95 -2.50
CA ARG A 51 -13.42 2.38 -2.88
C ARG A 51 -13.80 1.65 -4.17
N ILE A 52 -15.06 1.25 -4.30
CA ILE A 52 -15.60 0.76 -5.57
C ILE A 52 -16.15 1.95 -6.35
N TRP A 53 -15.83 2.01 -7.64
CA TRP A 53 -16.28 3.08 -8.54
C TRP A 53 -16.91 2.47 -9.78
N HIS A 54 -18.07 3.00 -10.16
CA HIS A 54 -18.77 2.63 -11.39
C HIS A 54 -18.51 3.68 -12.47
N GLN A 55 -18.20 3.22 -13.68
CA GLN A 55 -18.11 4.07 -14.86
C GLN A 55 -18.82 3.37 -16.02
N GLY A 56 -20.10 3.72 -16.22
CA GLY A 56 -20.99 2.91 -17.05
C GLY A 56 -21.09 1.50 -16.48
N ASP A 57 -20.84 0.50 -17.33
CA ASP A 57 -20.87 -0.92 -16.96
C ASP A 57 -19.57 -1.43 -16.33
N GLU A 58 -18.57 -0.56 -16.14
CA GLU A 58 -17.32 -0.93 -15.46
C GLU A 58 -17.40 -0.73 -13.96
N LEU A 59 -16.89 -1.72 -13.21
CA LEU A 59 -16.72 -1.67 -11.76
C LEU A 59 -15.23 -1.84 -11.43
N ASN A 60 -14.63 -0.81 -10.83
CA ASN A 60 -13.20 -0.78 -10.54
C ASN A 60 -12.91 -0.46 -9.07
N TYR A 61 -11.81 -1.03 -8.55
CA TYR A 61 -11.19 -0.54 -7.31
C TYR A 61 -10.52 0.80 -7.59
N VAL A 62 -10.74 1.77 -6.71
CA VAL A 62 -10.10 3.08 -6.80
C VAL A 62 -9.48 3.51 -5.47
N MET A 63 -8.40 4.26 -5.57
CA MET A 63 -7.79 5.01 -4.47
C MET A 63 -7.64 6.48 -4.87
N PHE A 64 -7.28 7.33 -3.90
CA PHE A 64 -7.16 8.77 -4.08
C PHE A 64 -5.79 9.24 -3.61
N ARG A 65 -5.25 10.26 -4.27
CA ARG A 65 -4.08 10.99 -3.72
C ARG A 65 -4.57 11.87 -2.58
N ARG A 66 -3.72 12.13 -1.60
CA ARG A 66 -4.09 13.01 -0.48
C ARG A 66 -4.26 14.47 -0.94
N GLU A 67 -3.52 14.82 -1.97
CA GLU A 67 -3.37 16.12 -2.63
C GLU A 67 -4.50 16.36 -3.63
N ASP A 68 -5.11 15.28 -4.12
CA ASP A 68 -6.27 15.29 -5.00
C ASP A 68 -7.27 14.19 -4.59
N PRO A 69 -8.09 14.45 -3.55
CA PRO A 69 -8.99 13.45 -2.97
C PRO A 69 -10.27 13.21 -3.79
N LYS A 70 -10.49 13.98 -4.87
CA LYS A 70 -11.72 13.90 -5.69
C LYS A 70 -11.51 13.10 -6.97
N THR A 71 -10.29 13.01 -7.47
CA THR A 71 -9.99 12.25 -8.69
C THR A 71 -9.72 10.78 -8.35
N PRO A 72 -10.60 9.84 -8.78
CA PRO A 72 -10.38 8.42 -8.56
C PRO A 72 -9.22 7.91 -9.42
N ILE A 73 -8.37 7.08 -8.84
CA ILE A 73 -7.28 6.38 -9.55
C ILE A 73 -7.61 4.90 -9.55
N ALA A 74 -7.84 4.34 -10.74
CA ALA A 74 -8.10 2.92 -10.91
C ALA A 74 -6.91 2.08 -10.47
N ILE A 75 -7.19 1.02 -9.71
CA ILE A 75 -6.21 0.08 -9.20
C ILE A 75 -6.51 -1.30 -9.79
N HIS A 76 -5.60 -1.74 -10.66
CA HIS A 76 -5.62 -3.09 -11.23
C HIS A 76 -4.75 -4.02 -10.37
N ASP A 77 -3.54 -3.57 -10.06
CA ASP A 77 -2.56 -4.28 -9.25
C ASP A 77 -2.27 -3.55 -7.94
N PHE A 78 -1.99 -4.31 -6.88
CA PHE A 78 -1.65 -3.74 -5.57
C PHE A 78 -0.51 -4.55 -4.91
N PRO A 79 0.73 -4.42 -5.42
CA PRO A 79 1.85 -5.32 -5.11
C PRO A 79 2.32 -5.29 -3.66
N ILE A 80 1.85 -4.33 -2.86
CA ILE A 80 2.14 -4.26 -1.43
C ILE A 80 1.20 -5.09 -0.57
N ALA A 81 0.04 -5.49 -1.09
CA ALA A 81 -0.84 -6.39 -0.37
C ALA A 81 -0.35 -7.83 -0.47
N ASP A 82 -0.68 -8.63 0.55
CA ASP A 82 -0.41 -10.06 0.55
C ASP A 82 -0.89 -10.75 -0.75
N ASN A 83 -0.21 -11.81 -1.15
CA ASN A 83 -0.48 -12.55 -2.38
C ASN A 83 -1.94 -13.01 -2.47
N ARG A 84 -2.59 -13.39 -1.36
CA ARG A 84 -3.99 -13.81 -1.36
C ARG A 84 -4.91 -12.65 -1.72
N ILE A 85 -4.64 -11.44 -1.21
CA ILE A 85 -5.42 -10.25 -1.56
C ILE A 85 -5.27 -9.97 -3.07
N GLN A 86 -4.04 -9.99 -3.58
CA GLN A 86 -3.78 -9.75 -5.00
C GLN A 86 -4.51 -10.75 -5.90
N GLN A 87 -4.51 -12.04 -5.54
CA GLN A 87 -5.23 -13.09 -6.28
C GLN A 87 -6.75 -12.92 -6.22
N LEU A 88 -7.29 -12.49 -5.08
CA LEU A 88 -8.73 -12.34 -4.88
C LEU A 88 -9.31 -11.05 -5.50
N MET A 89 -8.49 -10.01 -5.65
CA MET A 89 -8.92 -8.73 -6.26
C MET A 89 -9.66 -8.91 -7.60
N PRO A 90 -9.08 -9.55 -8.64
CA PRO A 90 -9.78 -9.74 -9.91
C PRO A 90 -11.01 -10.65 -9.79
N VAL A 91 -10.94 -11.70 -8.96
CA VAL A 91 -12.06 -12.63 -8.73
C VAL A 91 -13.26 -11.89 -8.14
N LEU A 92 -13.05 -11.09 -7.10
CA LEU A 92 -14.11 -10.32 -6.46
C LEU A 92 -14.69 -9.26 -7.40
N ARG A 93 -13.84 -8.54 -8.15
CA ARG A 93 -14.27 -7.53 -9.14
C ARG A 93 -15.21 -8.13 -10.18
N ASN A 94 -14.83 -9.29 -10.74
CA ASN A 94 -15.63 -9.99 -11.75
C ASN A 94 -16.95 -10.49 -11.18
N LYS A 95 -16.96 -11.00 -9.95
CA LYS A 95 -18.20 -11.42 -9.28
C LYS A 95 -19.15 -10.25 -9.02
N LEU A 96 -18.63 -9.10 -8.62
CA LEU A 96 -19.44 -7.90 -8.38
C LEU A 96 -19.97 -7.29 -9.68
N LYS A 97 -19.20 -7.34 -10.77
CA LYS A 97 -19.65 -6.85 -12.09
C LYS A 97 -20.81 -7.67 -12.67
N ASN A 98 -20.83 -8.98 -12.39
CA ASN A 98 -21.84 -9.90 -12.94
C ASN A 98 -23.09 -10.03 -12.06
N GLN A 99 -23.19 -9.28 -10.97
CA GLN A 99 -24.41 -9.17 -10.20
C GLN A 99 -25.10 -7.86 -10.60
N ASP A 100 -26.18 -7.98 -11.35
CA ASP A 100 -27.17 -6.91 -11.48
C ASP A 100 -27.66 -6.58 -10.06
N ILE A 101 -27.44 -5.34 -9.62
CA ILE A 101 -28.10 -4.76 -8.45
C ILE A 101 -29.33 -4.00 -8.96
#